data_AF-A0A7Y2GE93-F1
#
_entry.id   AF-A0A7Y2GE93-F1
#
_cell.length_a   1.000
_cell.length_b   1.000
_cell.length_c   1.000
_cell.angle_alpha   90.00
_cell.angle_beta   90.00
_cell.angle_gamma   90.00
#
_symmetry.space_group_name_H-M   'P 1'
#
loop_
_entity.id
_entity.type
_entity.pdbx_description
1 polymer ?
#
loop_
_entity_poly.entity_id
_entity_poly.type
_entity_poly.pdbx_seq_one_letter_code
_entity_poly.pdbx_strand_id
1 'polypeptide(L)'
;MRIFSAVFGVILGATQVLAEGASAPLVAVSTSPAISDAARTPLFAPGFRPPARPAMVLRTRWQHMRGHAVWTRAALSALKDHGRPLVDLVPSDIANWCPAYPQKTAAERRAFWVGFMSALAKHESTFQPWAVGGGGKWYGLLQILPATARGYKCNVGSGQALKNGAANLSCAVRIMAHTVPRDGVIHGYRGRRGRGVTADWGPMHSAAKRRDMAGWLRKQTYCTSPRSVRPRARPAGLALAEGGDD
;
A
#
# COMPACT_ATOMS: atom_id res chain seq x y z
N MET A 1 48.29 38.43 15.23
CA MET A 1 48.82 39.11 16.44
C MET A 1 47.88 38.79 17.61
N ARG A 2 48.42 38.17 18.67
CA ARG A 2 47.79 37.73 19.96
C ARG A 2 46.78 36.56 19.80
N ILE A 3 47.16 35.28 19.93
CA ILE A 3 47.76 34.51 21.05
C ILE A 3 46.91 34.56 22.32
N PHE A 4 46.18 33.47 22.59
CA PHE A 4 46.05 32.90 23.94
C PHE A 4 45.97 31.37 23.84
N SER A 5 46.96 30.73 24.48
CA SER A 5 47.10 29.31 24.74
C SER A 5 46.38 28.91 26.03
N ALA A 6 45.84 27.69 26.07
CA ALA A 6 45.80 26.74 27.22
C ALA A 6 44.97 25.52 26.75
N VAL A 7 45.44 24.29 26.53
CA VAL A 7 46.39 23.38 27.20
C VAL A 7 45.86 22.73 28.50
N PHE A 8 45.87 21.39 28.44
CA PHE A 8 45.85 20.34 29.46
C PHE A 8 44.55 19.88 30.13
N GLY A 9 44.33 18.55 30.08
CA GLY A 9 43.41 17.85 30.99
C GLY A 9 42.90 16.47 30.53
N VAL A 10 43.77 15.54 30.12
CA VAL A 10 43.42 14.10 30.05
C VAL A 10 43.57 13.53 31.46
N ILE A 11 42.52 12.90 32.01
CA ILE A 11 42.67 11.99 33.15
C ILE A 11 41.92 10.69 32.85
N LEU A 12 42.72 9.64 32.66
CA LEU A 12 42.37 8.22 32.72
C LEU A 12 42.16 7.88 34.21
N GLY A 13 41.04 7.25 34.56
CA GLY A 13 40.78 6.76 35.92
C GLY A 13 40.02 5.45 35.88
N ALA A 14 40.76 4.33 35.88
CA ALA A 14 40.24 3.02 36.19
C ALA A 14 40.31 2.80 37.70
N THR A 15 39.18 2.54 38.35
CA THR A 15 39.14 2.06 39.74
C THR A 15 38.21 0.87 39.83
N GLN A 16 38.81 -0.29 40.08
CA GLN A 16 38.13 -1.51 40.53
C GLN A 16 37.69 -1.31 41.99
N VAL A 17 36.50 -1.82 42.33
CA VAL A 17 36.08 -2.00 43.73
C VAL A 17 35.74 -3.47 43.92
N LEU A 18 36.43 -4.08 44.88
CA LEU A 18 36.29 -5.45 45.35
C LEU A 18 35.01 -5.61 46.18
N ALA A 19 34.52 -6.84 46.20
CA ALA A 19 33.32 -7.29 46.90
C ALA A 19 33.59 -7.67 48.36
N GLU A 20 32.61 -7.39 49.23
CA GLU A 20 32.29 -8.03 50.52
C GLU A 20 30.85 -7.55 50.82
N GLY A 21 29.84 -8.33 51.21
CA GLY A 21 29.80 -9.59 51.95
C GLY A 21 29.00 -9.32 53.23
N ALA A 22 27.71 -9.68 53.27
CA ALA A 22 27.00 -10.29 54.43
C ALA A 22 25.47 -10.03 54.49
N SER A 23 24.78 -11.13 54.79
CA SER A 23 23.52 -11.27 55.55
C SER A 23 22.20 -10.87 54.89
N ALA A 24 21.63 -11.85 54.19
CA ALA A 24 20.20 -11.93 53.89
C ALA A 24 19.43 -12.53 55.10
N PRO A 25 18.18 -12.12 55.35
CA PRO A 25 17.34 -12.71 56.38
C PRO A 25 16.82 -14.09 55.94
N LEU A 26 16.67 -14.99 56.91
CA LEU A 26 16.00 -16.29 56.75
C LEU A 26 14.53 -16.05 56.40
N VAL A 27 14.17 -16.27 55.13
CA VAL A 27 12.78 -16.34 54.67
C VAL A 27 12.30 -17.77 54.87
N ALA A 28 11.21 -17.93 55.63
CA ALA A 28 10.54 -19.20 55.83
C ALA A 28 10.10 -19.81 54.49
N VAL A 29 10.56 -21.03 54.21
CA VAL A 29 10.11 -21.83 53.07
C VAL A 29 8.70 -22.31 53.35
N SER A 30 7.71 -21.62 52.80
CA SER A 30 6.34 -22.12 52.70
C SER A 30 6.32 -23.16 51.58
N THR A 31 6.30 -24.44 51.94
CA THR A 31 6.07 -25.56 51.02
C THR A 31 4.68 -25.45 50.41
N SER A 32 4.61 -24.78 49.25
CA SER A 32 3.44 -24.88 48.38
C SER A 32 3.37 -26.29 47.82
N PRO A 33 2.20 -26.95 47.79
CA PRO A 33 2.07 -28.22 47.11
C PRO A 33 2.40 -28.00 45.64
N ALA A 34 3.24 -28.89 45.08
CA ALA A 34 3.49 -28.94 43.65
C ALA A 34 2.17 -29.21 42.94
N ILE A 35 1.52 -28.16 42.43
CA ILE A 35 0.50 -28.32 41.40
C ILE A 35 1.27 -28.84 40.20
N SER A 36 1.08 -30.13 39.91
CA SER A 36 1.50 -30.76 38.68
C SER A 36 0.93 -29.93 37.53
N ASP A 37 1.76 -29.05 36.95
CA ASP A 37 1.45 -28.38 35.70
C ASP A 37 1.65 -29.41 34.60
N ALA A 38 0.74 -30.37 34.56
CA ALA A 38 0.53 -31.20 33.39
C ALA A 38 0.16 -30.23 32.29
N ALA A 39 1.15 -29.87 31.49
CA ALA A 39 1.04 -29.00 30.33
C ALA A 39 -0.24 -29.36 29.58
N ARG A 40 -1.28 -28.53 29.78
CA ARG A 40 -2.44 -28.54 28.91
C ARG A 40 -1.98 -27.98 27.59
N THR A 41 -1.41 -28.85 26.76
CA THR A 41 -1.41 -28.66 25.31
C THR A 41 -2.85 -28.32 24.96
N PRO A 42 -3.16 -27.10 24.49
CA PRO A 42 -4.51 -26.85 24.02
C PRO A 42 -4.72 -27.85 22.89
N LEU A 43 -5.65 -28.79 23.08
CA LEU A 43 -6.14 -29.67 22.04
C LEU A 43 -6.91 -28.79 21.06
N PHE A 44 -6.19 -27.99 20.26
CA PHE A 44 -6.72 -27.46 19.02
C PHE A 44 -6.91 -28.67 18.12
N ALA A 45 -8.12 -29.24 18.17
CA ALA A 45 -8.55 -30.24 17.21
C ALA A 45 -8.25 -29.68 15.80
N PRO A 46 -7.41 -30.34 14.99
CA PRO A 46 -7.14 -29.92 13.62
C PRO A 46 -8.35 -30.32 12.77
N GLY A 47 -9.49 -29.65 12.98
CA GLY A 47 -10.75 -29.98 12.29
C GLY A 47 -11.40 -28.80 11.60
N PHE A 48 -11.18 -27.57 12.10
CA PHE A 48 -11.79 -26.38 11.53
C PHE A 48 -10.81 -25.20 11.55
N ARG A 49 -9.78 -25.26 10.70
CA ARG A 49 -9.24 -24.00 10.18
C ARG A 49 -10.24 -23.52 9.12
N PRO A 50 -10.82 -22.33 9.25
CA PRO A 50 -11.57 -21.74 8.15
C PRO A 50 -10.70 -21.85 6.89
N PRO A 51 -11.23 -22.31 5.75
CA PRO A 51 -10.44 -22.31 4.52
C PRO A 51 -9.90 -20.90 4.34
N ALA A 52 -8.60 -20.78 4.04
CA ALA A 52 -7.99 -19.50 3.75
C ALA A 52 -8.86 -18.84 2.68
N ARG A 53 -9.57 -17.78 3.05
CA ARG A 53 -10.41 -17.06 2.09
C ARG A 53 -9.49 -16.68 0.95
N PRO A 54 -9.82 -17.00 -0.31
CA PRO A 54 -8.98 -16.59 -1.42
C PRO A 54 -8.80 -15.09 -1.25
N ALA A 55 -7.55 -14.67 -1.00
CA ALA A 55 -7.23 -13.27 -0.93
C ALA A 55 -7.80 -12.69 -2.23
N MET A 56 -8.69 -11.70 -2.13
CA MET A 56 -9.20 -11.00 -3.30
C MET A 56 -7.97 -10.71 -4.17
N VAL A 57 -7.84 -11.45 -5.29
CA VAL A 57 -6.61 -11.41 -6.08
C VAL A 57 -6.64 -10.06 -6.76
N LEU A 58 -6.01 -9.09 -6.09
CA LEU A 58 -5.99 -7.72 -6.54
C LEU A 58 -5.16 -7.69 -7.81
N ARG A 59 -5.86 -7.62 -8.94
CA ARG A 59 -5.23 -7.47 -10.25
C ARG A 59 -4.60 -6.09 -10.32
N THR A 60 -3.29 -6.06 -10.49
CA THR A 60 -2.46 -4.87 -10.68
C THR A 60 -1.62 -5.04 -11.92
N ARG A 61 -1.36 -3.97 -12.68
CA ARG A 61 -0.61 -4.07 -13.94
C ARG A 61 0.85 -4.48 -13.75
N TRP A 62 1.43 -4.24 -12.56
CA TRP A 62 2.80 -4.60 -12.22
C TRP A 62 2.97 -6.04 -11.72
N GLN A 63 1.98 -6.94 -11.86
CA GLN A 63 2.09 -8.32 -11.32
C GLN A 63 3.28 -9.12 -11.86
N HIS A 64 3.78 -8.78 -13.04
CA HIS A 64 4.96 -9.40 -13.65
C HIS A 64 6.28 -8.91 -13.01
N MET A 65 6.25 -7.85 -12.20
CA MET A 65 7.45 -7.26 -11.60
C MET A 65 7.80 -7.96 -10.29
N ARG A 66 9.08 -8.32 -10.12
CA ARG A 66 9.59 -8.84 -8.84
C ARG A 66 9.33 -7.83 -7.72
N GLY A 67 8.79 -8.31 -6.60
CA GLY A 67 8.48 -7.46 -5.43
C GLY A 67 7.10 -6.81 -5.45
N HIS A 68 6.29 -7.02 -6.50
CA HIS A 68 4.96 -6.43 -6.63
C HIS A 68 4.03 -6.71 -5.43
N ALA A 69 4.15 -7.87 -4.79
CA ALA A 69 3.34 -8.24 -3.64
C ALA A 69 3.58 -7.30 -2.45
N VAL A 70 4.82 -6.87 -2.23
CA VAL A 70 5.17 -5.89 -1.18
C VAL A 70 4.58 -4.52 -1.52
N TRP A 71 4.67 -4.10 -2.78
CA TRP A 71 4.11 -2.83 -3.26
C TRP A 71 2.60 -2.79 -3.07
N THR A 72 1.90 -3.84 -3.51
CA THR A 72 0.45 -3.97 -3.36
C THR A 72 0.04 -3.95 -1.88
N ARG A 73 0.73 -4.68 -1.00
CA ARG A 73 0.44 -4.68 0.45
C ARG A 73 0.69 -3.31 1.09
N ALA A 74 1.79 -2.65 0.75
CA ALA A 74 2.12 -1.33 1.27
C ALA A 74 1.09 -0.28 0.83
N ALA A 75 0.69 -0.29 -0.45
CA ALA A 75 -0.35 0.60 -0.97
C ALA A 75 -1.70 0.34 -0.28
N LEU A 76 -2.10 -0.92 -0.08
CA LEU A 76 -3.30 -1.27 0.68
C LEU A 76 -3.23 -0.79 2.14
N SER A 77 -2.06 -0.91 2.78
CA SER A 77 -1.86 -0.43 4.16
C SER A 77 -1.99 1.09 4.24
N ALA A 78 -1.32 1.81 3.34
CA ALA A 78 -1.41 3.27 3.26
C ALA A 78 -2.86 3.73 3.04
N LEU A 79 -3.61 3.04 2.19
CA LEU A 79 -5.02 3.37 1.93
C LEU A 79 -5.96 3.05 3.10
N LYS A 80 -5.60 2.13 4.00
CA LYS A 80 -6.35 1.88 5.25
C LYS A 80 -6.09 2.96 6.29
N ASP A 81 -4.92 3.57 6.24
CA ASP A 81 -4.45 4.56 7.20
C ASP A 81 -4.57 5.99 6.63
N HIS A 82 -3.46 6.67 6.31
CA HIS A 82 -3.46 8.06 5.83
C HIS A 82 -4.16 8.28 4.49
N GLY A 83 -4.49 7.23 3.75
CA GLY A 83 -5.27 7.28 2.52
C GLY A 83 -6.78 7.18 2.72
N ARG A 84 -7.29 7.06 3.94
CA ARG A 84 -8.73 6.90 4.21
C ARG A 84 -9.61 7.98 3.55
N PRO A 85 -9.27 9.29 3.56
CA PRO A 85 -10.07 10.31 2.86
C PRO A 85 -10.25 10.05 1.36
N LEU A 86 -9.26 9.42 0.73
CA LEU A 86 -9.32 9.05 -0.69
C LEU A 86 -10.32 7.91 -0.97
N VAL A 87 -10.49 7.01 0.00
CA VAL A 87 -11.36 5.82 -0.10
C VAL A 87 -12.81 6.16 0.24
N ASP A 88 -13.01 7.07 1.19
CA ASP A 88 -14.33 7.46 1.66
C ASP A 88 -15.06 8.35 0.65
N LEU A 89 -14.32 9.15 -0.12
CA LEU A 89 -14.83 10.00 -1.18
C LEU A 89 -15.35 9.19 -2.39
N VAL A 90 -16.43 9.67 -3.00
CA VAL A 90 -16.84 9.30 -4.36
C VAL A 90 -16.55 10.48 -5.29
N PRO A 91 -15.48 10.44 -6.11
CA PRO A 91 -15.17 11.53 -7.04
C PRO A 91 -16.30 11.75 -8.06
N SER A 92 -16.57 13.00 -8.45
CA SER A 92 -17.69 13.28 -9.36
C SER A 92 -17.48 12.71 -10.77
N ASP A 93 -16.22 12.50 -11.18
CA ASP A 93 -15.85 11.88 -12.45
C ASP A 93 -15.64 10.36 -12.36
N ILE A 94 -15.98 9.73 -11.22
CA ILE A 94 -15.70 8.31 -10.98
C ILE A 94 -16.34 7.38 -12.01
N ALA A 95 -17.47 7.75 -12.59
CA ALA A 95 -18.15 6.97 -13.62
C ALA A 95 -17.28 6.74 -14.87
N ASN A 96 -16.34 7.64 -15.16
CA ASN A 96 -15.38 7.49 -16.25
C ASN A 96 -14.35 6.39 -15.95
N TRP A 97 -13.97 6.24 -14.68
CA TRP A 97 -12.91 5.35 -14.23
C TRP A 97 -13.42 3.99 -13.76
N CYS A 98 -14.53 3.97 -13.03
CA CYS A 98 -15.06 2.83 -12.30
C CYS A 98 -16.56 3.02 -11.99
N PRO A 99 -17.48 2.66 -12.91
CA PRO A 99 -18.91 2.90 -12.74
C PRO A 99 -19.52 2.30 -11.46
N ALA A 100 -19.03 1.12 -11.05
CA ALA A 100 -19.54 0.43 -9.86
C ALA A 100 -18.97 0.95 -8.53
N TYR A 101 -18.05 1.92 -8.56
CA TYR A 101 -17.34 2.42 -7.37
C TYR A 101 -18.25 2.89 -6.23
N PRO A 102 -19.35 3.64 -6.47
CA PRO A 102 -20.21 4.12 -5.39
C PRO A 102 -20.82 2.97 -4.57
N GLN A 103 -21.09 1.83 -5.20
CA GLN A 103 -21.69 0.65 -4.57
C GLN A 103 -20.66 -0.31 -3.96
N LYS A 104 -19.36 -0.01 -4.11
CA LYS A 104 -18.27 -0.86 -3.62
C LYS A 104 -17.97 -0.65 -2.15
N THR A 105 -17.59 -1.73 -1.50
CA THR A 105 -17.07 -1.72 -0.12
C THR A 105 -15.76 -0.94 -0.04
N ALA A 106 -15.38 -0.48 1.17
CA ALA A 106 -14.08 0.16 1.38
C ALA A 106 -12.89 -0.72 0.92
N ALA A 107 -12.99 -2.04 1.02
CA ALA A 107 -11.96 -2.95 0.52
C ALA A 107 -11.82 -2.91 -1.01
N GLU A 108 -12.94 -2.91 -1.73
CA GLU A 108 -12.96 -2.83 -3.19
C GLU A 108 -12.59 -1.42 -3.69
N ARG A 109 -12.96 -0.36 -2.98
CA ARG A 109 -12.51 1.01 -3.26
C ARG A 109 -11.00 1.17 -3.09
N ARG A 110 -10.40 0.51 -2.08
CA ARG A 110 -8.94 0.42 -1.94
C ARG A 110 -8.32 -0.35 -3.11
N ALA A 111 -8.94 -1.45 -3.52
CA ALA A 111 -8.50 -2.21 -4.70
C ALA A 111 -8.49 -1.34 -5.97
N PHE A 112 -9.51 -0.49 -6.17
CA PHE A 112 -9.51 0.50 -7.25
C PHE A 112 -8.30 1.42 -7.21
N TRP A 113 -8.00 2.04 -6.06
CA TRP A 113 -6.89 2.98 -5.96
C TRP A 113 -5.52 2.33 -6.16
N VAL A 114 -5.32 1.09 -5.69
CA VAL A 114 -4.11 0.32 -5.99
C VAL A 114 -4.04 -0.01 -7.49
N GLY A 115 -5.16 -0.42 -8.09
CA GLY A 115 -5.27 -0.62 -9.53
C GLY A 115 -4.91 0.64 -10.31
N PHE A 116 -5.42 1.80 -9.87
CA PHE A 116 -5.19 3.10 -10.48
C PHE A 116 -3.71 3.46 -10.44
N MET A 117 -3.06 3.34 -9.27
CA MET A 117 -1.62 3.55 -9.15
C MET A 117 -0.82 2.59 -10.03
N SER A 118 -1.25 1.33 -10.16
CA SER A 118 -0.59 0.39 -11.07
C SER A 118 -0.76 0.79 -12.55
N ALA A 119 -1.91 1.35 -12.92
CA ALA A 119 -2.13 1.88 -14.26
C ALA A 119 -1.32 3.14 -14.55
N LEU A 120 -1.15 4.00 -13.54
CA LEU A 120 -0.33 5.19 -13.62
C LEU A 120 1.17 4.85 -13.71
N ALA A 121 1.65 3.89 -12.93
CA ALA A 121 3.05 3.44 -12.94
C ALA A 121 3.51 2.93 -14.31
N LYS A 122 2.61 2.38 -15.13
CA LYS A 122 2.90 2.04 -16.54
C LYS A 122 3.40 3.26 -17.31
N HIS A 123 2.74 4.41 -17.11
CA HIS A 123 2.96 5.62 -17.88
C HIS A 123 3.99 6.58 -17.28
N GLU A 124 4.34 6.36 -16.01
CA GLU A 124 5.36 7.11 -15.27
C GLU A 124 6.74 6.46 -15.36
N SER A 125 6.83 5.15 -15.08
CA SER A 125 8.13 4.47 -14.95
C SER A 125 8.21 3.13 -15.67
N THR A 126 7.18 2.76 -16.43
CA THR A 126 7.06 1.40 -17.00
C THR A 126 7.23 0.33 -15.92
N PHE A 127 6.64 0.58 -14.74
CA PHE A 127 6.69 -0.28 -13.55
C PHE A 127 8.09 -0.42 -12.89
N GLN A 128 9.08 0.36 -13.29
CA GLN A 128 10.43 0.31 -12.72
C GLN A 128 10.51 1.15 -11.43
N PRO A 129 10.78 0.54 -10.26
CA PRO A 129 10.89 1.29 -9.01
C PRO A 129 12.22 2.04 -8.87
N TRP A 130 13.26 1.70 -9.62
CA TRP A 130 14.55 2.42 -9.60
C TRP A 130 14.60 3.59 -10.60
N ALA A 131 13.56 3.80 -11.39
CA ALA A 131 13.53 4.80 -12.44
C ALA A 131 13.80 6.21 -11.90
N VAL A 132 14.60 6.97 -12.64
CA VAL A 132 14.85 8.38 -12.40
C VAL A 132 14.57 9.15 -13.68
N GLY A 133 13.59 10.05 -13.66
CA GLY A 133 13.13 10.79 -14.83
C GLY A 133 13.32 12.30 -14.70
N GLY A 134 12.98 13.02 -15.78
CA GLY A 134 13.03 14.48 -15.85
C GLY A 134 14.40 15.08 -15.55
N GLY A 135 15.46 14.47 -16.09
CA GLY A 135 16.84 14.94 -15.89
C GLY A 135 17.37 14.72 -14.46
N GLY A 136 16.96 13.64 -13.80
CA GLY A 136 17.46 13.32 -12.45
C GLY A 136 16.57 13.80 -11.30
N LYS A 137 15.35 14.27 -11.57
CA LYS A 137 14.51 14.99 -10.58
C LYS A 137 13.41 14.12 -9.97
N TRP A 138 12.83 13.21 -10.74
CA TRP A 138 11.66 12.44 -10.33
C TRP A 138 12.01 10.98 -10.14
N TYR A 139 11.48 10.35 -9.09
CA TYR A 139 11.98 9.05 -8.64
C TYR A 139 10.88 8.01 -8.47
N GLY A 140 11.22 6.78 -8.84
CA GLY A 140 10.47 5.57 -8.55
C GLY A 140 9.21 5.36 -9.37
N LEU A 141 8.35 4.46 -8.88
CA LEU A 141 7.18 3.93 -9.60
C LEU A 141 6.26 5.03 -10.14
N LEU A 142 6.02 6.05 -9.34
CA LEU A 142 5.12 7.16 -9.68
C LEU A 142 5.85 8.49 -9.83
N GLN A 143 7.16 8.43 -10.14
CA GLN A 143 8.00 9.57 -10.47
C GLN A 143 7.73 10.77 -9.56
N ILE A 144 8.08 10.65 -8.28
CA ILE A 144 7.83 11.67 -7.25
C ILE A 144 9.10 12.50 -7.04
N LEU A 145 8.94 13.82 -6.96
CA LEU A 145 10.02 14.76 -6.64
C LEU A 145 10.29 14.73 -5.12
N PRO A 146 11.55 14.69 -4.65
CA PRO A 146 11.85 14.68 -3.23
C PRO A 146 11.28 15.88 -2.46
N ALA A 147 11.27 17.07 -3.09
CA ALA A 147 10.66 18.27 -2.51
C ALA A 147 9.15 18.12 -2.32
N THR A 148 8.43 17.55 -3.30
CA THR A 148 7.00 17.24 -3.18
C THR A 148 6.75 16.25 -2.05
N ALA A 149 7.53 15.18 -1.97
CA ALA A 149 7.40 14.19 -0.89
C ALA A 149 7.55 14.83 0.49
N ARG A 150 8.51 15.75 0.68
CA ARG A 150 8.66 16.52 1.92
C ARG A 150 7.50 17.48 2.16
N GLY A 151 7.01 18.17 1.12
CA GLY A 151 5.88 19.09 1.22
C GLY A 151 4.59 18.40 1.70
N TYR A 152 4.35 17.18 1.22
CA TYR A 152 3.26 16.33 1.70
C TYR A 152 3.59 15.54 2.97
N LYS A 153 4.76 15.77 3.58
CA LYS A 153 5.23 15.10 4.81
C LYS A 153 5.25 13.57 4.67
N CYS A 154 5.64 13.05 3.50
CA CYS A 154 5.85 11.62 3.33
C CYS A 154 6.99 11.12 4.24
N ASN A 155 6.92 9.85 4.65
CA ASN A 155 7.96 9.23 5.50
C ASN A 155 9.34 9.19 4.82
N VAL A 156 9.37 9.31 3.48
CA VAL A 156 10.60 9.42 2.69
C VAL A 156 10.63 10.78 2.00
N GLY A 157 11.81 11.39 1.98
CA GLY A 157 12.02 12.73 1.40
C GLY A 157 13.26 12.86 0.52
N SER A 158 13.94 11.76 0.20
CA SER A 158 15.13 11.71 -0.67
C SER A 158 14.85 10.88 -1.92
N GLY A 159 15.56 11.19 -3.02
CA GLY A 159 15.40 10.46 -4.28
C GLY A 159 15.73 8.97 -4.15
N GLN A 160 16.78 8.64 -3.39
CA GLN A 160 17.17 7.25 -3.15
C GLN A 160 16.10 6.48 -2.37
N ALA A 161 15.52 7.09 -1.34
CA ALA A 161 14.44 6.46 -0.58
C ALA A 161 13.15 6.29 -1.42
N LEU A 162 12.89 7.20 -2.36
CA LEU A 162 11.78 7.12 -3.30
C LEU A 162 11.93 6.02 -4.36
N LYS A 163 13.12 5.40 -4.51
CA LYS A 163 13.29 4.20 -5.34
C LYS A 163 12.74 2.94 -4.68
N ASN A 164 12.40 2.97 -3.39
CA ASN A 164 11.68 1.90 -2.76
C ASN A 164 10.20 1.94 -3.20
N GLY A 165 9.74 0.93 -3.95
CA GLY A 165 8.39 0.91 -4.51
C GLY A 165 7.27 1.00 -3.45
N ALA A 166 7.45 0.39 -2.28
CA ALA A 166 6.48 0.48 -1.19
C ALA A 166 6.41 1.90 -0.59
N ALA A 167 7.56 2.52 -0.34
CA ALA A 167 7.62 3.90 0.17
C ALA A 167 7.09 4.91 -0.86
N ASN A 168 7.40 4.70 -2.14
CA ASN A 168 6.92 5.52 -3.25
C ASN A 168 5.38 5.50 -3.34
N LEU A 169 4.78 4.31 -3.33
CA LEU A 169 3.32 4.17 -3.36
C LEU A 169 2.64 4.69 -2.09
N SER A 170 3.24 4.48 -0.92
CA SER A 170 2.73 5.06 0.33
C SER A 170 2.69 6.59 0.27
N CYS A 171 3.73 7.22 -0.27
CA CYS A 171 3.78 8.66 -0.49
C CYS A 171 2.74 9.12 -1.54
N ALA A 172 2.61 8.40 -2.65
CA ALA A 172 1.59 8.69 -3.67
C ALA A 172 0.16 8.65 -3.10
N VAL A 173 -0.15 7.67 -2.23
CA VAL A 173 -1.42 7.62 -1.52
C VAL A 173 -1.65 8.88 -0.70
N ARG A 174 -0.62 9.38 0.00
CA ARG A 174 -0.72 10.61 0.79
C ARG A 174 -1.02 11.84 -0.07
N ILE A 175 -0.34 11.96 -1.21
CA ILE A 175 -0.55 13.04 -2.18
C ILE A 175 -1.98 12.97 -2.74
N MET A 176 -2.41 11.81 -3.24
CA MET A 176 -3.76 11.63 -3.79
C MET A 176 -4.86 11.86 -2.74
N ALA A 177 -4.64 11.41 -1.50
CA ALA A 177 -5.57 11.62 -0.38
C ALA A 177 -5.68 13.08 0.05
N HIS A 178 -4.75 13.93 -0.37
CA HIS A 178 -4.89 15.37 -0.25
C HIS A 178 -5.59 15.96 -1.48
N THR A 179 -5.08 15.69 -2.68
CA THR A 179 -5.50 16.42 -3.89
C THR A 179 -6.87 16.01 -4.43
N VAL A 180 -7.21 14.72 -4.37
CA VAL A 180 -8.50 14.24 -4.87
C VAL A 180 -9.64 14.71 -3.97
N PRO A 181 -9.61 14.59 -2.63
CA PRO A 181 -10.63 15.19 -1.77
C PRO A 181 -10.69 16.71 -1.85
N ARG A 182 -9.55 17.40 -1.95
CA ARG A 182 -9.52 18.86 -2.14
C ARG A 182 -10.26 19.30 -3.39
N ASP A 183 -10.21 18.51 -4.47
CA ASP A 183 -10.82 18.85 -5.75
C ASP A 183 -12.13 18.13 -6.07
N GLY A 184 -12.48 17.05 -5.39
CA GLY A 184 -13.66 16.22 -5.67
C GLY A 184 -13.61 15.44 -6.99
N VAL A 185 -12.48 15.41 -7.70
CA VAL A 185 -12.30 14.73 -9.00
C VAL A 185 -10.99 13.96 -9.06
N ILE A 186 -10.92 12.91 -9.88
CA ILE A 186 -9.67 12.25 -10.25
C ILE A 186 -8.93 13.06 -11.31
N HIS A 187 -9.65 13.52 -12.34
CA HIS A 187 -9.09 14.35 -13.41
C HIS A 187 -9.93 15.59 -13.65
N GLY A 188 -9.26 16.74 -13.78
CA GLY A 188 -9.91 17.97 -14.20
C GLY A 188 -8.93 19.14 -14.20
N TYR A 189 -9.47 20.33 -14.46
CA TYR A 189 -8.73 21.58 -14.44
C TYR A 189 -9.55 22.69 -13.77
N ARG A 190 -8.84 23.69 -13.22
CA ARG A 190 -9.38 25.00 -12.87
C ARG A 190 -8.52 26.04 -13.59
N GLY A 191 -9.03 26.60 -14.69
CA GLY A 191 -8.19 27.33 -15.64
C GLY A 191 -7.06 26.43 -16.15
N ARG A 192 -5.80 26.87 -16.02
CA ARG A 192 -4.62 26.09 -16.43
C ARG A 192 -4.14 25.09 -15.36
N ARG A 193 -4.66 25.16 -14.14
CA ARG A 193 -4.21 24.32 -13.03
C ARG A 193 -4.91 22.96 -13.04
N GLY A 194 -4.13 21.88 -13.02
CA GLY A 194 -4.66 20.53 -12.87
C GLY A 194 -5.36 20.30 -11.53
N ARG A 195 -6.38 19.42 -11.53
CA ARG A 195 -7.16 19.01 -10.36
C ARG A 195 -7.09 17.50 -10.12
N GLY A 196 -7.28 17.10 -8.88
CA GLY A 196 -7.19 15.72 -8.43
C GLY A 196 -5.79 15.17 -8.63
N VAL A 197 -5.71 13.99 -9.23
CA VAL A 197 -4.44 13.37 -9.63
C VAL A 197 -3.72 14.18 -10.72
N THR A 198 -4.43 15.01 -11.49
CA THR A 198 -3.81 15.84 -12.54
C THR A 198 -2.96 16.97 -11.96
N ALA A 199 -3.09 17.27 -10.68
CA ALA A 199 -2.28 18.29 -10.03
C ALA A 199 -0.79 17.90 -9.93
N ASP A 200 -0.49 16.60 -9.82
CA ASP A 200 0.87 16.11 -9.54
C ASP A 200 1.44 15.17 -10.62
N TRP A 201 0.59 14.52 -11.43
CA TRP A 201 1.06 13.46 -12.35
C TRP A 201 0.87 13.79 -13.83
N GLY A 202 1.99 13.88 -14.55
CA GLY A 202 2.08 14.25 -15.96
C GLY A 202 1.23 13.43 -16.94
N PRO A 203 1.17 12.08 -16.85
CA PRO A 203 0.32 11.22 -17.66
C PRO A 203 -1.15 11.63 -17.67
N MET A 204 -1.63 12.27 -16.60
CA MET A 204 -3.00 12.73 -16.49
C MET A 204 -3.31 13.90 -17.42
N HIS A 205 -2.32 14.55 -18.04
CA HIS A 205 -2.55 15.54 -19.09
C HIS A 205 -2.84 14.88 -20.46
N SER A 206 -2.36 13.66 -20.71
CA SER A 206 -2.59 12.96 -21.98
C SER A 206 -3.92 12.21 -22.01
N ALA A 207 -4.81 12.59 -22.93
CA ALA A 207 -6.09 11.91 -23.11
C ALA A 207 -5.92 10.43 -23.48
N ALA A 208 -4.91 10.11 -24.30
CA ALA A 208 -4.61 8.72 -24.68
C ALA A 208 -4.21 7.87 -23.47
N LYS A 209 -3.33 8.39 -22.61
CA LYS A 209 -2.90 7.69 -21.38
C LYS A 209 -4.07 7.50 -20.40
N ARG A 210 -4.89 8.53 -20.19
CA ARG A 210 -6.12 8.44 -19.38
C ARG A 210 -7.08 7.37 -19.90
N ARG A 211 -7.29 7.30 -21.22
CA ARG A 211 -8.14 6.26 -21.83
C ARG A 211 -7.58 4.85 -21.63
N ASP A 212 -6.27 4.64 -21.76
CA ASP A 212 -5.63 3.33 -21.45
C ASP A 212 -5.82 2.96 -19.98
N MET A 213 -5.62 3.91 -19.06
CA MET A 213 -5.81 3.68 -17.62
C MET A 213 -7.26 3.33 -17.30
N ALA A 214 -8.22 4.18 -17.70
CA ALA A 214 -9.64 3.98 -17.45
C ALA A 214 -10.15 2.69 -18.12
N GLY A 215 -9.75 2.43 -19.38
CA GLY A 215 -10.13 1.23 -20.11
C GLY A 215 -9.65 -0.06 -19.43
N TRP A 216 -8.47 -0.04 -18.79
CA TRP A 216 -8.01 -1.16 -17.98
C TRP A 216 -8.77 -1.27 -16.66
N LEU A 217 -8.98 -0.16 -15.93
CA LEU A 217 -9.67 -0.13 -14.63
C LEU A 217 -11.11 -0.63 -14.72
N ARG A 218 -11.85 -0.21 -15.74
CA ARG A 218 -13.26 -0.60 -15.95
C ARG A 218 -13.47 -2.10 -16.14
N LYS A 219 -12.43 -2.84 -16.53
CA LYS A 219 -12.48 -4.30 -16.73
C LYS A 219 -12.25 -5.09 -15.42
N GLN A 220 -11.91 -4.42 -14.32
CA GLN A 220 -11.59 -5.10 -13.07
C GLN A 220 -12.85 -5.39 -12.27
N THR A 221 -12.83 -6.47 -11.47
CA THR A 221 -13.97 -6.94 -10.68
C THR A 221 -14.48 -5.92 -9.66
N TYR A 222 -13.60 -5.05 -9.16
CA TYR A 222 -13.96 -3.92 -8.30
C TYR A 222 -14.55 -2.72 -9.05
N CYS A 223 -14.64 -2.76 -10.39
CA CYS A 223 -15.31 -1.75 -11.22
C CYS A 223 -16.49 -2.29 -12.03
N THR A 224 -16.72 -3.60 -12.00
CA THR A 224 -17.89 -4.24 -12.59
C THR A 224 -18.94 -4.58 -11.54
N SER A 225 -20.19 -4.66 -11.97
CA SER A 225 -21.30 -5.11 -11.12
C SER A 225 -21.28 -6.64 -11.01
N PRO A 226 -21.56 -7.25 -9.85
CA PRO A 226 -21.70 -8.70 -9.73
C PRO A 226 -22.68 -9.30 -10.75
N ARG A 227 -23.76 -8.58 -11.10
CA ARG A 227 -24.74 -9.01 -12.12
C ARG A 227 -24.15 -9.09 -13.53
N SER A 228 -23.16 -8.26 -13.85
CA SER A 228 -22.47 -8.27 -15.16
C SER A 228 -21.43 -9.38 -15.30
N VAL A 229 -21.04 -10.04 -14.20
CA VAL A 229 -20.02 -11.10 -14.19
C VAL A 229 -20.66 -12.49 -14.00
N ARG A 230 -21.95 -12.55 -13.67
CA ARG A 230 -22.67 -13.83 -13.50
C ARG A 230 -22.67 -14.60 -14.83
N PRO A 231 -22.15 -15.85 -14.88
CA PRO A 231 -22.28 -16.70 -16.05
C PRO A 231 -23.75 -16.86 -16.45
N ARG A 232 -24.04 -16.81 -17.75
CA ARG A 232 -25.38 -17.15 -18.26
C ARG A 232 -25.64 -18.63 -18.00
N ALA A 233 -26.86 -18.98 -17.60
CA ALA A 233 -27.25 -20.37 -17.47
C ALA A 233 -27.07 -21.09 -18.81
N ARG A 234 -26.59 -22.34 -18.76
CA ARG A 234 -26.53 -23.20 -19.94
C ARG A 234 -27.95 -23.36 -20.51
N PRO A 235 -28.17 -23.18 -21.82
CA PRO A 235 -29.48 -23.41 -22.43
C PRO A 235 -29.98 -24.83 -22.15
N ALA A 236 -31.26 -24.97 -21.82
CA ALA A 236 -31.89 -26.28 -21.72
C ALA A 236 -32.02 -26.87 -23.14
N GLY A 237 -31.42 -28.03 -23.39
CA GLY A 237 -31.53 -28.74 -24.68
C GLY A 237 -30.22 -29.30 -25.24
N LEU A 238 -29.05 -28.84 -24.77
CA LEU A 238 -27.74 -29.32 -25.28
C LEU A 238 -27.31 -30.70 -24.75
N ALA A 239 -28.06 -31.30 -23.81
CA ALA A 239 -27.73 -32.60 -23.21
C ALA A 239 -28.59 -33.76 -23.76
N LEU A 240 -29.49 -33.51 -24.72
CA LEU A 240 -30.43 -34.52 -25.24
C LEU A 240 -30.10 -35.01 -26.65
N ALA A 241 -28.99 -34.58 -27.25
CA ALA A 241 -28.66 -34.87 -28.65
C ALA A 241 -27.50 -35.87 -28.86
N GLU A 242 -26.91 -36.43 -27.80
CA GLU A 242 -25.78 -37.39 -27.91
C GLU A 242 -26.15 -38.82 -27.47
N GLY A 243 -27.38 -39.27 -27.77
CA GLY A 243 -27.86 -40.57 -27.29
C GLY A 243 -28.84 -41.29 -28.22
N GLY A 244 -28.60 -41.28 -29.53
CA GLY A 244 -29.39 -42.08 -30.46
C GLY A 244 -28.69 -42.26 -31.80
N ASP A 245 -28.11 -43.43 -32.00
CA ASP A 245 -28.25 -44.25 -33.22
C ASP A 245 -27.53 -45.59 -32.97
N ASP A 246 -28.34 -46.65 -32.84
CA ASP A 246 -27.94 -48.06 -32.93
C ASP A 246 -27.82 -48.48 -34.41
#